data_AF-A0A531K9H1-F1
#
_entry.id   AF-A0A531K9H1-F1
#
_cell.length_a   1.000
_cell.length_b   1.000
_cell.length_c   1.000
_cell.angle_alpha   90.00
_cell.angle_beta   90.00
_cell.angle_gamma   90.00
#
_symmetry.space_group_name_H-M   'P 1'
#
loop_
_entity.id
_entity.type
_entity.pdbx_description
1 polymer ?
#
loop_
_entity_poly.entity_id
_entity_poly.type
_entity_poly.pdbx_seq_one_letter_code
_entity_poly.pdbx_strand_id
1 'polypeptide(L)'
;ALIGIGSFGLVLTFVLLAAVFVLAVHIGQRLAGSGHSLRQAAGLLVWSIVPIALAYHFAHYLTALLVDGQYALAAMSDPFALGWNLFGTAGMEVEAGVIAGADSAWWLWNLEAGVIILGHVLAVLVAHGLAWRLHPVAARAALSQLPLTVLMIAYTVFGLWLLATPTAG
;
A
#
# COMPACT_ATOMS: atom_id res chain seq x y z
N ALA A 1 -25.07 -13.38 9.46
CA ALA A 1 -24.37 -14.08 8.37
C ALA A 1 -23.23 -13.24 7.79
N LEU A 2 -23.49 -12.02 7.30
CA LEU A 2 -22.50 -11.15 6.66
C LEU A 2 -21.29 -10.79 7.55
N ILE A 3 -21.49 -10.46 8.83
CA ILE A 3 -20.40 -10.15 9.77
C ILE A 3 -19.45 -11.36 9.92
N GLY A 4 -19.99 -12.57 10.07
CA GLY A 4 -19.19 -13.79 10.21
C GLY A 4 -18.36 -14.09 8.96
N ILE A 5 -18.94 -13.92 7.78
CA ILE A 5 -18.24 -14.11 6.50
C ILE A 5 -17.13 -13.06 6.33
N GLY A 6 -17.42 -11.79 6.63
CA GLY A 6 -16.45 -10.70 6.54
C GLY A 6 -15.26 -10.87 7.50
N SER A 7 -15.52 -11.18 8.77
CA SER A 7 -14.47 -11.42 9.76
C SER A 7 -13.62 -12.64 9.40
N PHE A 8 -14.24 -13.72 8.92
CA PHE A 8 -13.51 -14.89 8.45
C PHE A 8 -12.62 -14.57 7.25
N GLY A 9 -13.15 -13.85 6.26
CA GLY A 9 -12.41 -13.42 5.08
C GLY A 9 -11.21 -12.54 5.45
N LEU A 10 -11.38 -11.60 6.39
CA LEU A 10 -10.30 -10.74 6.87
C LEU A 10 -9.15 -11.56 7.50
N VAL A 11 -9.48 -12.47 8.42
CA VAL A 11 -8.48 -13.32 9.08
C VAL A 11 -7.80 -14.24 8.06
N LEU A 12 -8.58 -14.84 7.16
CA LEU A 12 -8.06 -15.74 6.14
C LEU A 12 -7.08 -15.02 5.21
N THR A 13 -7.42 -13.84 4.70
CA THR A 13 -6.54 -13.05 3.84
C THR A 13 -5.25 -12.67 4.57
N PHE A 14 -5.33 -12.26 5.84
CA PHE A 14 -4.14 -11.96 6.64
C PHE A 14 -3.21 -13.17 6.76
N VAL A 15 -3.75 -14.34 7.12
CA VAL A 15 -2.97 -15.58 7.25
C VAL A 15 -2.36 -16.01 5.91
N LEU A 16 -3.12 -15.91 4.81
CA LEU A 16 -2.64 -16.25 3.47
C LEU A 16 -1.47 -15.36 3.05
N LEU A 17 -1.61 -14.04 3.18
CA LEU A 17 -0.54 -13.11 2.81
C LEU A 17 0.72 -13.32 3.66
N ALA A 18 0.57 -13.57 4.96
CA ALA A 18 1.69 -13.90 5.84
C ALA A 18 2.37 -15.22 5.44
N ALA A 19 1.59 -16.25 5.12
CA ALA A 19 2.11 -17.55 4.69
C ALA A 19 2.88 -17.43 3.36
N VAL A 20 2.35 -16.70 2.39
CA VAL A 20 3.01 -16.47 1.09
C VAL A 20 4.29 -15.67 1.25
N PHE A 21 4.32 -14.64 2.12
CA PHE A 21 5.54 -13.91 2.45
C PHE A 21 6.61 -14.82 3.06
N VAL A 22 6.24 -15.62 4.07
CA VAL A 22 7.17 -16.55 4.73
C VAL A 22 7.68 -17.61 3.74
N LEU A 23 6.82 -18.10 2.84
CA LEU A 23 7.19 -19.03 1.79
C LEU A 23 8.20 -18.40 0.81
N ALA A 24 7.98 -17.17 0.37
CA ALA A 24 8.92 -16.46 -0.50
C ALA A 24 10.28 -16.27 0.17
N VAL A 25 10.31 -15.90 1.45
CA VAL A 25 11.55 -15.83 2.25
C VAL A 25 12.21 -17.21 2.34
N HIS A 26 11.45 -18.27 2.61
CA HIS A 26 11.96 -19.63 2.71
C HIS A 26 12.63 -20.08 1.41
N ILE A 27 11.94 -19.90 0.28
CA ILE A 27 12.47 -20.23 -1.05
C ILE A 27 13.73 -19.40 -1.31
N GLY A 28 13.73 -18.11 -0.99
CA GLY A 28 14.90 -17.24 -1.14
C GLY A 28 16.11 -17.73 -0.35
N GLN A 29 15.93 -18.09 0.92
CA GLN A 29 17.02 -18.62 1.75
C GLN A 29 17.55 -19.96 1.21
N ARG A 30 16.67 -20.83 0.69
CA ARG A 30 17.05 -22.10 0.04
C ARG A 30 17.88 -21.86 -1.22
N LEU A 31 17.44 -20.96 -2.10
CA LEU A 31 18.16 -20.60 -3.34
C LEU A 31 19.53 -19.98 -3.07
N ALA A 32 19.64 -19.19 -2.01
CA ALA A 32 20.90 -18.58 -1.61
C ALA A 32 21.85 -19.52 -0.85
N GLY A 33 21.41 -20.75 -0.52
CA GLY A 33 22.19 -21.69 0.29
C GLY A 33 22.49 -21.16 1.70
N SER A 34 21.54 -20.44 2.28
CA SER A 34 21.68 -19.76 3.56
C SER A 34 21.70 -20.70 4.76
N GLY A 35 22.55 -20.43 5.74
CA GLY A 35 22.47 -21.04 7.08
C GLY A 35 21.61 -20.27 8.08
N HIS A 36 21.06 -19.10 7.69
CA HIS A 36 20.24 -18.28 8.59
C HIS A 36 18.90 -18.95 8.91
N SER A 37 18.45 -18.80 10.15
CA SER A 37 17.12 -19.28 10.54
C SER A 37 16.03 -18.51 9.79
N LEU A 38 14.93 -19.20 9.44
CA LEU A 38 13.79 -18.57 8.76
C LEU A 38 13.21 -17.41 9.58
N ARG A 39 13.16 -17.55 10.91
CA ARG A 39 12.67 -16.49 11.80
C ARG A 39 13.53 -15.22 11.70
N GLN A 40 14.86 -15.35 11.65
CA GLN A 40 15.77 -14.22 11.52
C GLN A 40 15.62 -13.54 10.16
N ALA A 41 15.58 -14.32 9.08
CA ALA A 41 15.40 -13.79 7.74
C ALA A 41 14.04 -13.09 7.57
N ALA A 42 12.96 -13.73 7.99
CA ALA A 42 11.61 -13.17 7.91
C ALA A 42 11.46 -11.93 8.81
N GLY A 43 12.00 -11.97 10.03
CA GLY A 43 11.96 -10.83 10.97
C GLY A 43 12.74 -9.62 10.48
N LEU A 44 13.80 -9.81 9.68
CA LEU A 44 14.49 -8.70 9.03
C LEU A 44 13.72 -8.22 7.79
N LEU A 45 13.32 -9.15 6.92
CA LEU A 45 12.69 -8.81 5.63
C LEU A 45 11.26 -8.27 5.78
N VAL A 46 10.58 -8.48 6.91
CA VAL A 46 9.24 -7.90 7.14
C VAL A 46 9.25 -6.36 7.06
N TRP A 47 10.39 -5.73 7.36
CA TRP A 47 10.54 -4.28 7.22
C TRP A 47 10.43 -3.79 5.78
N SER A 48 10.64 -4.67 4.78
CA SER A 48 10.39 -4.33 3.39
C SER A 48 8.90 -4.18 3.06
N ILE A 49 7.99 -4.61 3.94
CA ILE A 49 6.53 -4.47 3.75
C ILE A 49 6.06 -3.06 4.13
N VAL A 50 6.81 -2.33 4.97
CA VAL A 50 6.40 -1.00 5.47
C VAL A 50 6.10 0.00 4.34
N PRO A 51 6.94 0.14 3.28
CA PRO A 51 6.63 1.02 2.16
C PRO A 51 5.31 0.67 1.45
N ILE A 52 4.98 -0.63 1.38
CA ILE A 52 3.73 -1.13 0.77
C ILE A 52 2.54 -0.69 1.61
N ALA A 53 2.62 -0.91 2.93
CA ALA A 53 1.56 -0.53 3.85
C ALA A 53 1.26 0.98 3.80
N LEU A 54 2.31 1.81 3.75
CA LEU A 54 2.17 3.26 3.64
C LEU A 54 1.57 3.68 2.30
N ALA A 55 2.00 3.08 1.19
CA ALA A 55 1.46 3.38 -0.13
C ALA A 55 -0.03 3.02 -0.23
N TYR A 56 -0.43 1.84 0.26
CA TYR A 56 -1.84 1.45 0.30
C TYR A 56 -2.66 2.33 1.24
N HIS A 57 -2.11 2.72 2.40
CA HIS A 57 -2.79 3.65 3.30
C HIS A 57 -3.05 4.98 2.60
N PHE A 58 -2.03 5.56 1.97
CA PHE A 58 -2.19 6.79 1.21
C PHE A 58 -3.23 6.64 0.09
N ALA A 59 -3.08 5.62 -0.78
CA ALA A 59 -3.98 5.40 -1.90
C ALA A 59 -5.44 5.22 -1.42
N HIS A 60 -5.66 4.45 -0.36
CA HIS A 60 -7.01 4.19 0.16
C HIS A 60 -7.68 5.41 0.77
N TYR A 61 -6.92 6.27 1.45
CA TYR A 61 -7.44 7.47 2.10
C TYR A 61 -7.33 8.73 1.24
N LEU A 62 -6.82 8.64 0.01
CA LEU A 62 -6.62 9.81 -0.86
C LEU A 62 -7.94 10.53 -1.17
N THR A 63 -8.97 9.78 -1.53
CA THR A 63 -10.30 10.36 -1.80
C THR A 63 -10.88 11.05 -0.57
N ALA A 64 -10.80 10.40 0.59
CA ALA A 64 -11.24 10.98 1.86
C ALA A 64 -10.43 12.24 2.19
N LEU A 65 -9.12 12.22 2.02
CA LEU A 65 -8.24 13.38 2.23
C LEU A 65 -8.61 14.56 1.32
N LEU A 66 -8.96 14.30 0.05
CA LEU A 66 -9.36 15.34 -0.89
C LEU A 66 -10.73 15.97 -0.55
N VAL A 67 -11.68 15.17 -0.04
CA VAL A 67 -13.02 15.65 0.34
C VAL A 67 -13.01 16.30 1.72
N ASP A 68 -12.54 15.56 2.71
CA ASP A 68 -12.48 16.01 4.11
C ASP A 68 -11.49 17.16 4.26
N GLY A 69 -10.46 17.23 3.40
CA GLY A 69 -9.57 18.38 3.30
C GLY A 69 -10.30 19.67 2.89
N GLN A 70 -11.26 19.59 1.97
CA GLN A 70 -12.10 20.75 1.61
C GLN A 70 -12.96 21.20 2.79
N TYR A 71 -13.60 20.24 3.48
CA TYR A 71 -14.36 20.53 4.70
C TYR A 71 -13.49 21.14 5.80
N ALA A 72 -12.28 20.62 6.01
CA ALA A 72 -11.34 21.15 6.99
C ALA A 72 -10.93 22.58 6.65
N LEU A 73 -10.65 22.88 5.38
CA LEU A 73 -10.31 24.24 4.94
C LEU A 73 -11.47 25.22 5.09
N ALA A 74 -12.71 24.80 4.82
CA ALA A 74 -13.89 25.63 5.05
C ALA A 74 -14.09 25.89 6.55
N ALA A 75 -14.01 24.85 7.38
CA ALA A 75 -14.12 24.95 8.82
C ALA A 75 -13.00 25.79 9.46
N MET A 76 -11.79 25.78 8.91
CA MET A 76 -10.71 26.65 9.37
C MET A 76 -10.99 28.14 9.14
N SER A 77 -11.77 28.48 8.10
CA SER A 77 -12.17 29.88 7.84
C SER A 77 -13.30 30.37 8.74
N ASP A 78 -14.18 29.48 9.21
CA ASP A 78 -15.24 29.78 10.18
C ASP A 78 -15.35 28.70 11.28
N PRO A 79 -14.36 28.60 12.19
CA PRO A 79 -14.26 27.48 13.14
C PRO A 79 -15.38 27.43 14.18
N PHE A 80 -16.06 28.57 14.40
CA PHE A 80 -17.16 28.68 15.37
C PHE A 80 -18.52 28.89 14.70
N ALA A 81 -18.60 28.81 13.37
CA ALA A 81 -19.82 29.08 12.60
C ALA A 81 -20.44 30.46 12.92
N LEU A 82 -19.59 31.47 13.14
CA LEU A 82 -19.99 32.84 13.49
C LEU A 82 -20.08 33.74 12.24
N GLY A 83 -19.94 33.18 11.04
CA GLY A 83 -19.87 33.91 9.78
C GLY A 83 -18.49 34.52 9.52
N TRP A 84 -17.45 34.03 10.21
CA TRP A 84 -16.08 34.46 9.93
C TRP A 84 -15.62 33.94 8.57
N ASN A 85 -14.69 34.65 7.94
CA ASN A 85 -14.10 34.19 6.69
C ASN A 85 -12.60 34.47 6.69
N LEU A 86 -11.90 33.85 7.65
CA LEU A 86 -10.50 34.17 7.96
C LEU A 86 -9.55 33.98 6.77
N PHE A 87 -9.81 32.99 5.92
CA PHE A 87 -8.99 32.68 4.74
C PHE A 87 -9.74 32.85 3.42
N GLY A 88 -10.95 33.41 3.43
CA GLY A 88 -11.76 33.53 2.22
C GLY A 88 -12.51 32.25 1.82
N THR A 89 -12.34 31.14 2.55
CA THR A 89 -12.82 29.80 2.18
C THR A 89 -14.08 29.33 2.92
N ALA A 90 -14.69 30.15 3.79
CA ALA A 90 -15.86 29.73 4.59
C ALA A 90 -17.09 29.36 3.73
N GLY A 91 -17.23 29.97 2.55
CA GLY A 91 -18.32 29.70 1.61
C GLY A 91 -17.96 28.74 0.47
N MET A 92 -16.84 28.01 0.56
CA MET A 92 -16.51 27.00 -0.45
C MET A 92 -17.58 25.91 -0.44
N GLU A 93 -18.25 25.72 -1.58
CA GLU A 93 -19.07 24.53 -1.77
C GLU A 93 -18.14 23.33 -1.92
N VAL A 94 -18.29 22.34 -1.04
CA VAL A 94 -17.48 21.12 -1.12
C VAL A 94 -17.93 20.34 -2.35
N GLU A 95 -17.11 20.39 -3.38
CA GLU A 95 -17.44 19.79 -4.65
C GLU A 95 -17.02 18.32 -4.60
N ALA A 96 -18.01 17.44 -4.40
CA ALA A 96 -17.84 16.02 -4.76
C ALA A 96 -17.45 15.87 -6.25
N GLY A 97 -17.70 16.91 -7.07
CA GLY A 97 -17.24 17.10 -8.45
C GLY A 97 -15.73 16.94 -8.65
N VAL A 98 -14.90 17.27 -7.66
CA VAL A 98 -13.45 17.02 -7.71
C VAL A 98 -13.14 15.54 -7.90
N ILE A 99 -14.05 14.64 -7.53
CA ILE A 99 -13.97 13.19 -7.72
C ILE A 99 -15.03 12.66 -8.71
N ALA A 100 -16.05 13.46 -9.02
CA ALA A 100 -17.17 13.05 -9.87
C ALA A 100 -16.92 13.49 -11.32
N GLY A 101 -16.42 12.55 -12.13
CA GLY A 101 -16.21 12.73 -13.57
C GLY A 101 -15.24 11.70 -14.12
N ALA A 102 -15.39 11.32 -15.39
CA ALA A 102 -14.53 10.32 -16.02
C ALA A 102 -13.05 10.74 -16.01
N ASP A 103 -12.76 12.03 -16.25
CA ASP A 103 -11.40 12.57 -16.23
C ASP A 103 -10.80 12.61 -14.82
N SER A 104 -11.58 12.96 -13.80
CA SER A 104 -11.09 12.93 -12.42
C SER A 104 -10.85 11.50 -11.94
N ALA A 105 -11.77 10.57 -12.22
CA ALA A 105 -11.59 9.16 -11.90
C ALA A 105 -10.34 8.59 -12.59
N TRP A 106 -10.07 8.99 -13.83
CA TRP A 106 -8.85 8.62 -14.54
C TRP A 106 -7.60 9.16 -13.83
N TRP A 107 -7.55 10.43 -13.45
CA TRP A 107 -6.41 11.01 -12.74
C TRP A 107 -6.19 10.39 -11.36
N LEU A 108 -7.26 10.20 -10.60
CA LEU A 108 -7.23 9.59 -9.28
C LEU A 108 -6.68 8.16 -9.36
N TRP A 109 -7.20 7.36 -10.30
CA TRP A 109 -6.72 6.01 -10.54
C TRP A 109 -5.22 5.99 -10.88
N ASN A 110 -4.76 6.88 -11.77
CA ASN A 110 -3.34 6.96 -12.15
C ASN A 110 -2.45 7.36 -10.97
N LEU A 111 -2.92 8.27 -10.12
CA LEU A 111 -2.19 8.71 -8.93
C LEU A 111 -2.10 7.58 -7.89
N GLU A 112 -3.22 6.92 -7.59
CA GLU A 112 -3.26 5.77 -6.67
C GLU A 112 -2.40 4.62 -7.19
N ALA A 113 -2.53 4.26 -8.47
CA ALA A 113 -1.71 3.26 -9.12
C ALA A 113 -0.21 3.63 -9.06
N GLY A 114 0.13 4.88 -9.35
CA GLY A 114 1.49 5.40 -9.27
C GLY A 114 2.08 5.29 -7.86
N VAL A 115 1.31 5.64 -6.83
CA VAL A 115 1.72 5.51 -5.42
C VAL A 115 1.92 4.04 -5.04
N ILE A 116 1.02 3.15 -5.44
CA ILE A 116 1.12 1.71 -5.17
C ILE A 116 2.38 1.13 -5.83
N ILE A 117 2.64 1.46 -7.10
CA ILE A 117 3.82 1.02 -7.84
C ILE A 117 5.09 1.53 -7.13
N LEU A 118 5.15 2.82 -6.78
CA LEU A 118 6.29 3.39 -6.09
C LEU A 118 6.53 2.73 -4.73
N GLY A 119 5.47 2.46 -3.96
CA GLY A 119 5.54 1.72 -2.70
C GLY A 119 6.16 0.33 -2.85
N HIS A 120 5.79 -0.41 -3.90
CA HIS A 120 6.37 -1.72 -4.19
C HIS A 120 7.82 -1.64 -4.68
N VAL A 121 8.17 -0.64 -5.50
CA VAL A 121 9.57 -0.40 -5.89
C VAL A 121 10.43 -0.12 -4.65
N LEU A 122 9.98 0.77 -3.77
CA LEU A 122 10.67 1.07 -2.51
C LEU A 122 10.77 -0.19 -1.62
N ALA A 123 9.73 -1.01 -1.56
CA ALA A 123 9.75 -2.28 -0.85
C ALA A 123 10.83 -3.23 -1.38
N VAL A 124 10.94 -3.37 -2.71
CA VAL A 124 11.99 -4.18 -3.35
C VAL A 124 13.38 -3.62 -3.04
N LEU A 125 13.58 -2.30 -3.08
CA LEU A 125 14.86 -1.67 -2.75
C LEU A 125 15.24 -1.87 -1.26
N VAL A 126 14.27 -1.76 -0.36
CA VAL A 126 14.47 -2.03 1.07
C VAL A 126 14.80 -3.52 1.29
N ALA A 127 14.05 -4.43 0.68
CA ALA A 127 14.38 -5.86 0.70
C ALA A 127 15.79 -6.11 0.12
N HIS A 128 16.17 -5.35 -0.91
CA HIS A 128 17.49 -5.41 -1.53
C HIS A 128 18.60 -5.12 -0.53
N GLY A 129 18.51 -3.95 0.11
CA GLY A 129 19.46 -3.52 1.12
C GLY A 129 19.47 -4.43 2.36
N LEU A 130 18.32 -4.97 2.76
CA LEU A 130 18.22 -5.84 3.93
C LEU A 130 18.82 -7.23 3.68
N ALA A 131 18.61 -7.85 2.52
CA ALA A 131 19.21 -9.17 2.28
C ALA A 131 20.72 -9.12 2.01
N TRP A 132 21.29 -7.96 1.62
CA TRP A 132 22.74 -7.75 1.66
C TRP A 132 23.30 -7.87 3.08
N ARG A 133 22.53 -7.53 4.12
CA ARG A 133 22.95 -7.75 5.52
C ARG A 133 22.94 -9.22 5.92
N LEU A 134 22.13 -10.05 5.25
CA LEU A 134 22.08 -11.50 5.49
C LEU A 134 23.13 -12.25 4.67
N HIS A 135 23.41 -11.77 3.44
CA HIS A 135 24.24 -12.45 2.46
C HIS A 135 25.37 -11.54 1.99
N PRO A 136 26.59 -11.70 2.52
CA PRO A 136 27.75 -10.88 2.13
C PRO A 136 28.14 -11.05 0.66
N VAL A 137 27.75 -12.16 0.03
CA VAL A 137 28.02 -12.45 -1.38
C VAL A 137 26.86 -11.92 -2.22
N ALA A 138 27.14 -10.96 -3.12
CA ALA A 138 26.13 -10.30 -3.95
C ALA A 138 25.22 -11.27 -4.72
N ALA A 139 25.78 -12.35 -5.29
CA ALA A 139 25.01 -13.37 -5.99
C ALA A 139 23.99 -14.08 -5.09
N ARG A 140 24.36 -14.37 -3.84
CA ARG A 140 23.46 -15.00 -2.85
C ARG A 140 22.40 -14.02 -2.37
N ALA A 141 22.76 -12.75 -2.15
CA ALA A 141 21.79 -11.71 -1.82
C ALA A 141 20.72 -11.57 -2.92
N ALA A 142 21.14 -11.48 -4.19
CA ALA A 142 20.23 -11.40 -5.33
C ALA A 142 19.34 -12.63 -5.47
N LEU A 143 19.90 -13.85 -5.38
CA LEU A 143 19.12 -15.10 -5.41
C LEU A 143 18.11 -15.19 -4.26
N SER A 144 18.48 -14.71 -3.07
CA SER A 144 17.59 -14.73 -1.91
C SER A 144 16.38 -13.81 -2.05
N GLN A 145 16.48 -12.76 -2.85
CA GLN A 145 15.44 -11.77 -3.01
C GLN A 145 14.54 -12.02 -4.21
N LEU A 146 15.02 -12.78 -5.20
CA LEU A 146 14.25 -13.05 -6.41
C LEU A 146 12.81 -13.51 -6.11
N PRO A 147 12.56 -14.48 -5.20
CA PRO A 147 11.19 -14.90 -4.91
C PRO A 147 10.33 -13.79 -4.28
N LEU A 148 10.91 -12.95 -3.41
CA LEU A 148 10.21 -11.81 -2.83
C LEU A 148 9.92 -10.75 -3.88
N THR A 149 10.85 -10.44 -4.77
CA THR A 149 10.63 -9.49 -5.86
C THR A 149 9.53 -9.97 -6.80
N VAL A 150 9.53 -11.26 -7.17
CA VAL A 150 8.44 -11.86 -7.96
C VAL A 150 7.10 -11.74 -7.23
N LEU A 151 7.08 -12.00 -5.93
CA LEU A 151 5.88 -11.82 -5.11
C LEU A 151 5.39 -10.37 -5.13
N MET A 152 6.29 -9.38 -5.02
CA MET A 152 5.93 -7.96 -5.07
C MET A 152 5.35 -7.57 -6.43
N ILE A 153 5.89 -8.09 -7.52
CA ILE A 153 5.35 -7.87 -8.86
C ILE A 153 3.94 -8.47 -8.96
N ALA A 154 3.75 -9.70 -8.49
CA ALA A 154 2.45 -10.37 -8.50
C ALA A 154 1.41 -9.60 -7.68
N TYR A 155 1.77 -9.11 -6.48
CA TYR A 155 0.91 -8.26 -5.67
C TYR A 155 0.58 -6.93 -6.33
N THR A 156 1.54 -6.31 -7.00
CA THR A 156 1.29 -5.07 -7.75
C THR A 156 0.28 -5.31 -8.87
N VAL A 157 0.51 -6.33 -9.72
CA VAL A 157 -0.38 -6.67 -10.83
C VAL A 157 -1.77 -7.01 -10.32
N PHE A 158 -1.87 -7.83 -9.27
CA PHE A 158 -3.14 -8.18 -8.66
C PHE A 158 -3.86 -6.97 -8.06
N GLY A 159 -3.12 -6.09 -7.37
CA GLY A 159 -3.66 -4.86 -6.78
C GLY A 159 -4.17 -3.88 -7.84
N LEU A 160 -3.43 -3.69 -8.93
CA LEU A 160 -3.85 -2.85 -10.05
C LEU A 160 -5.05 -3.44 -10.79
N TRP A 161 -5.10 -4.76 -10.94
CA TRP A 161 -6.26 -5.44 -11.49
C TRP A 161 -7.51 -5.24 -10.61
N LEU A 162 -7.37 -5.38 -9.29
CA LEU A 162 -8.47 -5.09 -8.35
C LEU A 162 -8.90 -3.63 -8.44
N LEU A 163 -7.96 -2.69 -8.53
CA LEU A 163 -8.26 -1.25 -8.66
C LEU A 163 -8.97 -0.91 -9.98
N ALA A 164 -8.67 -1.64 -11.05
CA ALA A 164 -9.32 -1.49 -12.34
C ALA A 164 -10.64 -2.25 -12.46
N THR A 165 -10.93 -3.18 -11.55
CA THR A 165 -12.18 -3.94 -11.58
C THR A 165 -13.31 -3.03 -11.13
N PRO A 166 -14.44 -2.94 -11.87
CA PRO A 166 -15.60 -2.18 -11.42
C PRO A 166 -16.04 -2.70 -10.05
N THR A 167 -15.95 -1.87 -9.02
CA THR A 167 -16.65 -2.14 -7.77
C THR A 167 -18.13 -2.04 -8.12
N ALA A 168 -18.83 -3.17 -8.12
CA ALA A 168 -20.29 -3.17 -8.23
C ALA A 168 -20.82 -2.35 -7.05
N GLY A 169 -21.21 -1.10 -7.35
CA GLY A 169 -22.05 -0.26 -6.50
C GLY A 169 -23.51 -0.56 -6.78
#